data_AF-A0A0F6EYC2-F1
#
_entry.id   AF-A0A0F6EYC2-F1
#
_cell.length_a   1.000
_cell.length_b   1.000
_cell.length_c   1.000
_cell.angle_alpha   90.00
_cell.angle_beta   90.00
_cell.angle_gamma   90.00
#
_symmetry.space_group_name_H-M   'P 1'
#
loop_
_entity.id
_entity.type
_entity.pdbx_description
1 polymer ?
#
loop_
_entity_poly.entity_id
_entity_poly.type
_entity_poly.pdbx_seq_one_letter_code
_entity_poly.pdbx_strand_id
1 'polypeptide(L)'
;MTMNAQQVQRFVHTYLESTGCSIIERSPHHVTVKLSPEADKALTNRPYYWGYVERTGVPAQTMSFTFIFDGEAYRTEQERLADQTPPAPVAGNAAQDQVMGRYFGHVPTLPQLGPGRIMQEELRYGSRRLHQIFEAARDGGKYVYLFEQPDARQLSARSPVVYEAWLSVCYKIEFACDLKREELQWLGISLKSGTIVANFGAMLETRQLSPLLAGNMHVQPAQLSVPEASTSLESYLTEQLRQQDYDWAEQAKERLREELEVIDHYYEDLIKEQKEEEDKKESVLEQHQARRKEMVWQYEPKVLVSAINCGIFHLR
;
A
#
# COMPACT_ATOMS: atom_id res chain seq x y z
N MET A 1 -3.87 7.95 -11.69
CA MET A 1 -2.43 7.71 -11.92
C MET A 1 -2.26 6.27 -12.39
N THR A 2 -1.49 6.02 -13.44
CA THR A 2 -1.12 4.68 -13.92
C THR A 2 0.38 4.47 -13.69
N MET A 3 0.78 3.31 -13.17
CA MET A 3 2.21 2.96 -13.06
C MET A 3 2.66 2.15 -14.26
N ASN A 4 3.84 2.49 -14.79
CA ASN A 4 4.49 1.69 -15.84
C ASN A 4 5.13 0.42 -15.24
N ALA A 5 5.34 -0.62 -16.06
CA ALA A 5 5.96 -1.88 -15.69
C ALA A 5 7.32 -1.70 -14.99
N GLN A 6 8.15 -0.75 -15.45
CA GLN A 6 9.44 -0.42 -14.80
C GLN A 6 9.27 0.13 -13.38
N GLN A 7 8.24 0.94 -13.15
CA GLN A 7 7.94 1.47 -11.81
C GLN A 7 7.42 0.37 -10.89
N VAL A 8 6.56 -0.52 -11.42
CA VAL A 8 6.08 -1.70 -10.69
C VAL A 8 7.25 -2.60 -10.31
N GLN A 9 8.14 -2.90 -11.26
CA GLN A 9 9.35 -3.69 -11.02
C GLN A 9 10.23 -3.07 -9.95
N ARG A 10 10.55 -1.77 -10.06
CA ARG A 10 11.36 -1.06 -9.06
C ARG A 10 10.72 -1.15 -7.67
N PHE A 11 9.43 -0.89 -7.57
CA PHE A 11 8.70 -0.94 -6.30
C PHE A 11 8.76 -2.35 -5.67
N VAL A 12 8.47 -3.38 -6.47
CA VAL A 12 8.47 -4.78 -5.99
C VAL A 12 9.87 -5.19 -5.54
N HIS A 13 10.91 -4.81 -6.27
CA HIS A 13 12.29 -5.07 -5.82
C HIS A 13 12.60 -4.38 -4.50
N THR A 14 12.26 -3.10 -4.35
CA THR A 14 12.46 -2.37 -3.08
C THR A 14 11.73 -3.05 -1.93
N TYR A 15 10.49 -3.49 -2.13
CA TYR A 15 9.72 -4.20 -1.10
C TYR A 15 10.35 -5.55 -0.72
N LEU A 16 10.78 -6.34 -1.71
CA LEU A 16 11.40 -7.64 -1.44
C LEU A 16 12.74 -7.48 -0.71
N GLU A 17 13.53 -6.47 -1.05
CA GLU A 17 14.79 -6.15 -0.37
C GLU A 17 14.54 -5.64 1.05
N SER A 18 13.57 -4.73 1.24
CA SER A 18 13.27 -4.16 2.56
C SER A 18 12.68 -5.17 3.53
N THR A 19 11.92 -6.16 3.05
CA THR A 19 11.37 -7.25 3.86
C THR A 19 12.35 -8.42 4.07
N GLY A 20 13.58 -8.31 3.56
CA GLY A 20 14.60 -9.34 3.70
C GLY A 20 14.26 -10.65 2.99
N CYS A 21 13.51 -10.60 1.89
CA CYS A 21 13.22 -11.79 1.10
C CYS A 21 14.48 -12.31 0.37
N SER A 22 14.61 -13.63 0.28
CA SER A 22 15.77 -14.27 -0.37
C SER A 22 15.55 -14.36 -1.87
N ILE A 23 16.19 -13.47 -2.63
CA ILE A 23 16.07 -13.44 -4.08
C ILE A 23 16.92 -14.55 -4.69
N ILE A 24 16.26 -15.44 -5.44
CA ILE A 24 16.85 -16.63 -6.08
C ILE A 24 17.35 -16.27 -7.48
N GLU A 25 16.54 -15.52 -8.23
CA GLU A 25 16.83 -15.16 -9.62
C GLU A 25 16.35 -13.74 -9.90
N ARG A 26 17.18 -12.93 -10.57
CA ARG A 26 16.84 -11.60 -11.05
C ARG A 26 16.95 -11.57 -12.57
N SER A 27 15.83 -11.30 -13.23
CA SER A 27 15.75 -11.10 -14.68
C SER A 27 15.11 -9.72 -14.95
N PRO A 28 15.35 -9.11 -16.12
CA PRO A 28 14.64 -7.91 -16.54
C PRO A 28 13.11 -8.09 -16.57
N HIS A 29 12.64 -9.31 -16.84
CA HIS A 29 11.22 -9.61 -17.07
C HIS A 29 10.53 -10.32 -15.89
N HIS A 30 11.31 -10.94 -14.99
CA HIS A 30 10.78 -11.66 -13.82
C HIS A 30 11.75 -11.64 -12.64
N VAL A 31 11.22 -11.88 -11.44
CA VAL A 31 12.02 -12.11 -10.24
C VAL A 31 11.50 -13.35 -9.52
N THR A 32 12.40 -14.30 -9.25
CA THR A 32 12.10 -15.48 -8.44
C THR A 32 12.64 -15.28 -7.04
N VAL A 33 11.78 -15.38 -6.04
CA VAL A 33 12.09 -15.02 -4.65
C VAL A 33 11.48 -16.04 -3.69
N LYS A 34 12.21 -16.36 -2.63
CA LYS A 34 11.67 -17.02 -1.45
C LYS A 34 11.30 -15.95 -0.42
N LEU A 35 10.03 -15.91 -0.04
CA LEU A 35 9.52 -14.88 0.86
C LEU A 35 10.15 -14.99 2.25
N SER A 36 10.33 -13.85 2.92
CA SER A 36 10.63 -13.83 4.36
C SER A 36 9.38 -14.21 5.17
N PRO A 37 9.52 -14.59 6.46
CA PRO A 37 8.38 -14.89 7.32
C PRO A 37 7.34 -13.76 7.39
N GLU A 38 7.80 -12.51 7.42
CA GLU A 38 6.95 -11.33 7.46
C GLU A 38 6.18 -11.15 6.13
N ALA A 39 6.90 -11.22 5.00
CA ALA A 39 6.29 -11.09 3.68
C ALA A 39 5.31 -12.24 3.37
N ASP A 40 5.61 -13.47 3.80
CA ASP A 40 4.73 -14.63 3.60
C ASP A 40 3.43 -14.49 4.41
N LYS A 41 3.48 -14.02 5.66
CA LYS A 41 2.28 -13.70 6.46
C LYS A 41 1.41 -12.66 5.77
N ALA A 42 2.01 -11.60 5.26
CA ALA A 42 1.29 -10.50 4.61
C ALA A 42 0.68 -10.90 3.26
N LEU A 43 1.37 -11.74 2.48
CA LEU A 43 0.98 -12.02 1.10
C LEU A 43 0.18 -13.32 0.92
N THR A 44 0.45 -14.37 1.69
CA THR A 44 -0.03 -15.73 1.34
C THR A 44 -1.34 -16.13 2.02
N ASN A 45 -1.87 -15.33 2.95
CA ASN A 45 -3.10 -15.60 3.70
C ASN A 45 -3.15 -17.04 4.26
N ARG A 46 -2.10 -17.45 4.99
CA ARG A 46 -1.96 -18.79 5.61
C ARG A 46 -2.04 -18.73 7.15
N PRO A 47 -3.15 -18.26 7.75
CA PRO A 47 -3.22 -18.03 9.20
C PRO A 47 -3.03 -19.30 10.03
N TYR A 48 -3.59 -20.44 9.61
CA TYR A 48 -3.45 -21.71 10.32
C TYR A 48 -2.00 -22.23 10.34
N TYR A 49 -1.27 -22.05 9.24
CA TYR A 49 0.14 -22.43 9.16
C TYR A 49 0.97 -21.61 10.13
N TRP A 50 0.81 -20.29 10.11
CA TRP A 50 1.55 -19.40 10.99
C TRP A 50 1.19 -19.59 12.45
N GLY A 51 -0.09 -19.82 12.77
CA GLY A 51 -0.51 -20.17 14.14
C GLY A 51 0.08 -21.49 14.63
N TYR A 52 0.27 -22.48 13.76
CA TYR A 52 0.98 -23.72 14.11
C TYR A 52 2.47 -23.46 14.35
N VAL A 53 3.15 -22.77 13.42
CA VAL A 53 4.59 -22.46 13.51
C VAL A 53 4.91 -21.69 14.78
N GLU A 54 4.14 -20.65 15.09
CA GLU A 54 4.33 -19.82 16.29
C GLU A 54 4.10 -20.59 17.59
N ARG A 55 3.09 -21.47 17.62
CA ARG A 55 2.78 -22.28 18.80
C ARG A 55 3.78 -23.40 19.04
N THR A 56 4.33 -23.96 17.98
CA THR A 56 5.22 -25.14 18.06
C THR A 56 6.70 -24.79 18.03
N GLY A 57 7.06 -23.57 17.64
CA GLY A 57 8.45 -23.13 17.49
C GLY A 57 9.22 -23.83 16.38
N VAL A 58 8.52 -24.53 15.47
CA VAL A 58 9.11 -25.21 14.31
C VAL A 58 9.69 -24.17 13.34
N PRO A 59 10.84 -24.43 12.67
CA PRO A 59 11.38 -23.51 11.67
C PRO A 59 10.37 -23.24 10.55
N ALA A 60 10.17 -21.95 10.25
CA ALA A 60 9.22 -21.51 9.24
C ALA A 60 9.66 -21.93 7.82
N GLN A 61 8.71 -22.48 7.07
CA GLN A 61 8.76 -22.81 5.65
C GLN A 61 7.87 -21.83 4.90
N THR A 62 8.52 -20.81 4.34
CA THR A 62 7.89 -19.77 3.53
C THR A 62 7.74 -20.20 2.08
N MET A 63 6.78 -19.59 1.38
CA MET A 63 6.53 -19.85 -0.03
C MET A 63 7.56 -19.15 -0.93
N SER A 64 7.72 -19.70 -2.14
CA SER A 64 8.50 -19.10 -3.21
C SER A 64 7.58 -18.64 -4.33
N PHE A 65 7.85 -17.46 -4.87
CA PHE A 65 7.12 -16.85 -5.97
C PHE A 65 8.05 -16.47 -7.10
N THR A 66 7.56 -16.60 -8.33
CA THR A 66 8.10 -15.92 -9.51
C THR A 66 7.12 -14.83 -9.90
N PHE A 67 7.54 -13.59 -9.73
CA PHE A 67 6.78 -12.42 -10.16
C PHE A 67 7.20 -12.03 -11.56
N ILE A 68 6.24 -12.00 -12.48
CA ILE A 68 6.45 -11.74 -13.91
C ILE A 68 5.98 -10.32 -14.22
N PHE A 69 6.87 -9.44 -14.68
CA PHE A 69 6.56 -8.06 -15.04
C PHE A 69 6.19 -7.92 -16.52
N ASP A 70 6.75 -8.79 -17.36
CA ASP A 70 6.46 -8.87 -18.80
C ASP A 70 6.16 -10.32 -19.19
N GLY A 71 4.88 -10.61 -19.36
CA GLY A 71 4.40 -11.96 -19.67
C GLY A 71 4.82 -12.48 -21.04
N GLU A 72 5.00 -11.62 -22.06
CA GLU A 72 5.38 -12.07 -23.40
C GLU A 72 6.87 -12.42 -23.43
N ALA A 73 7.73 -11.52 -22.96
CA ALA A 73 9.16 -11.75 -22.89
C ALA A 73 9.51 -12.95 -22.00
N TYR A 74 8.81 -13.13 -20.88
CA TYR A 74 8.99 -14.28 -20.01
C TYR A 74 8.66 -15.61 -20.70
N ARG A 75 7.57 -15.67 -21.49
CA ARG A 75 7.21 -16.89 -22.24
C ARG A 75 8.25 -17.22 -23.30
N THR A 76 8.70 -16.23 -24.07
CA THR A 76 9.74 -16.44 -25.09
C THR A 76 11.05 -16.94 -24.47
N GLU A 77 11.43 -16.43 -23.30
CA GLU A 77 12.63 -16.89 -22.60
C GLU A 77 12.46 -18.33 -22.08
N GLN A 78 11.28 -18.66 -21.53
CA GLN A 78 10.95 -20.03 -21.12
C GLN A 78 10.98 -21.02 -22.30
N GLU A 79 10.44 -20.64 -23.45
CA GLU A 79 10.47 -21.43 -24.69
C GLU A 79 11.91 -21.66 -25.17
N ARG A 80 12.76 -20.63 -25.17
CA ARG A 80 14.19 -20.75 -25.51
C ARG A 80 14.94 -21.69 -24.57
N LEU A 81 14.65 -21.63 -23.27
CA LEU A 81 15.26 -22.51 -22.27
C LEU A 81 14.78 -23.96 -22.44
N ALA A 82 13.50 -24.16 -22.78
CA ALA A 82 12.95 -25.49 -23.07
C ALA A 82 13.61 -26.13 -24.30
N ASP A 83 13.83 -25.36 -25.38
CA ASP A 83 14.50 -25.83 -26.59
C ASP A 83 15.99 -26.17 -26.39
N GLN A 84 16.64 -25.57 -25.39
CA GLN A 84 18.06 -25.80 -25.07
C GLN A 84 18.31 -26.95 -24.09
N THR A 85 17.27 -27.48 -23.45
CA THR A 85 17.41 -28.55 -22.46
C THR A 85 17.22 -29.92 -23.13
N PRO A 86 18.25 -30.78 -23.25
CA PRO A 86 18.05 -32.13 -23.74
C PRO A 86 17.14 -32.90 -22.76
N PRO A 87 16.29 -33.85 -23.24
CA PRO A 87 15.39 -34.59 -22.37
C PRO A 87 16.20 -35.29 -21.27
N ALA A 88 15.85 -35.00 -20.01
CA ALA A 88 16.52 -35.60 -18.87
C ALA A 88 16.45 -37.14 -18.96
N PRO A 89 17.53 -37.87 -18.61
CA PRO A 89 17.45 -39.32 -18.50
C PRO A 89 16.45 -39.65 -17.38
N VAL A 90 15.41 -40.40 -17.73
CA VAL A 90 14.39 -40.91 -16.81
C VAL A 90 15.06 -41.80 -15.76
N ALA A 91 15.45 -41.21 -14.62
CA ALA A 91 15.85 -41.92 -13.42
C ALA A 91 14.59 -42.35 -12.65
N GLY A 92 13.86 -43.29 -13.24
CA GLY A 92 12.70 -43.96 -12.67
C GLY A 92 12.56 -45.30 -13.38
N ASN A 93 12.32 -46.39 -12.66
CA ASN A 93 12.19 -47.74 -13.23
C ASN A 93 11.14 -47.73 -14.36
N ALA A 94 11.60 -47.62 -15.61
CA ALA A 94 10.76 -47.50 -16.80
C ALA A 94 9.73 -48.63 -16.94
N ALA A 95 9.95 -49.76 -16.26
CA ALA A 95 9.01 -50.87 -16.20
C ALA A 95 7.71 -50.54 -15.45
N GLN A 96 7.74 -49.75 -14.36
CA GLN A 96 6.52 -49.43 -13.60
C GLN A 96 5.67 -48.35 -14.28
N ASP A 97 6.29 -47.32 -14.87
CA ASP A 97 5.58 -46.27 -15.62
C ASP A 97 4.99 -46.79 -16.94
N GLN A 98 5.64 -47.74 -17.63
CA GLN A 98 5.06 -48.37 -18.82
C GLN A 98 3.87 -49.26 -18.50
N VAL A 99 3.88 -49.95 -17.36
CA VAL A 99 2.74 -50.77 -16.93
C VAL A 99 1.58 -49.88 -16.54
N MET A 100 1.79 -48.86 -15.69
CA MET A 100 0.73 -47.94 -15.28
C MET A 100 0.16 -47.13 -16.45
N GLY A 101 0.99 -46.68 -17.40
CA GLY A 101 0.54 -45.96 -18.60
C GLY A 101 -0.27 -46.81 -19.58
N ARG A 102 -0.03 -48.13 -19.63
CA ARG A 102 -0.82 -49.07 -20.45
C ARG A 102 -2.21 -49.34 -19.89
N TYR A 103 -2.37 -49.33 -18.56
CA TYR A 103 -3.65 -49.61 -17.90
C TYR A 103 -4.46 -48.36 -17.57
N PHE A 104 -3.82 -47.22 -17.31
CA PHE A 104 -4.48 -46.00 -16.80
C PHE A 104 -4.33 -44.77 -17.71
N GLY A 105 -3.71 -44.90 -18.89
CA GLY A 105 -3.44 -43.77 -19.79
C GLY A 105 -2.28 -42.89 -19.29
N HIS A 106 -1.97 -41.81 -20.02
CA HIS A 106 -0.96 -40.83 -19.60
C HIS A 106 -1.37 -40.26 -18.25
N VAL A 107 -0.68 -40.64 -17.18
CA VAL A 107 -0.88 -40.06 -15.86
C VAL A 107 -0.17 -38.71 -15.88
N PRO A 108 -0.88 -37.57 -15.99
CA PRO A 108 -0.21 -36.27 -15.89
C PRO A 108 0.51 -36.25 -14.54
N THR A 109 1.76 -35.80 -14.53
CA THR A 109 2.47 -35.57 -13.27
C THR A 109 1.58 -34.69 -12.41
N LEU A 110 1.07 -35.26 -11.31
CA LEU A 110 0.23 -34.51 -10.37
C LEU A 110 0.99 -33.22 -10.03
N PRO A 111 0.37 -32.04 -10.17
CA PRO A 111 1.04 -30.80 -9.80
C PRO A 111 1.51 -30.96 -8.36
N GLN A 112 2.79 -30.74 -8.09
CA GLN A 112 3.32 -30.80 -6.73
C GLN A 112 2.56 -29.79 -5.87
N LEU A 113 1.57 -30.27 -5.12
CA LEU A 113 0.90 -29.52 -4.06
C LEU A 113 1.76 -29.67 -2.81
N GLY A 114 2.66 -28.73 -2.55
CA GLY A 114 3.50 -28.75 -1.35
C GLY A 114 4.52 -27.61 -1.28
N PRO A 115 5.13 -27.40 -0.09
CA PRO A 115 6.24 -26.47 0.09
C PRO A 115 7.41 -26.91 -0.80
N GLY A 116 7.79 -26.03 -1.75
CA GLY A 116 8.76 -26.33 -2.81
C GLY A 116 8.28 -25.92 -4.21
N ARG A 117 6.96 -25.83 -4.43
CA ARG A 117 6.42 -25.25 -5.67
C ARG A 117 6.65 -23.74 -5.70
N ILE A 118 7.29 -23.27 -6.76
CA ILE A 118 7.40 -21.84 -7.06
C ILE A 118 6.10 -21.42 -7.76
N MET A 119 5.33 -20.56 -7.10
CA MET A 119 4.10 -20.02 -7.69
C MET A 119 4.42 -18.88 -8.64
N GLN A 120 3.89 -18.93 -9.86
CA GLN A 120 4.10 -17.88 -10.86
C GLN A 120 2.89 -16.94 -10.86
N GLU A 121 3.15 -15.64 -10.77
CA GLU A 121 2.10 -14.61 -10.83
C GLU A 121 2.56 -13.41 -11.66
N GLU A 122 1.66 -12.91 -12.49
CA GLU A 122 1.92 -11.73 -13.33
C GLU A 122 1.57 -10.44 -12.59
N LEU A 123 2.53 -9.52 -12.52
CA LEU A 123 2.42 -8.23 -11.83
C LEU A 123 2.22 -7.12 -12.85
N ARG A 124 0.96 -6.72 -13.01
CA ARG A 124 0.55 -5.52 -13.75
C ARG A 124 -0.10 -4.53 -12.81
N TYR A 125 -0.08 -3.24 -13.15
CA TYR A 125 -0.88 -2.26 -12.42
C TYR A 125 -2.35 -2.66 -12.48
N GLY A 126 -3.00 -2.77 -11.32
CA GLY A 126 -4.35 -3.34 -11.21
C GLY A 126 -4.40 -4.81 -10.77
N SER A 127 -3.28 -5.53 -10.77
CA SER A 127 -3.28 -6.93 -10.30
C SER A 127 -3.54 -7.00 -8.79
N ARG A 128 -4.25 -8.06 -8.36
CA ARG A 128 -4.56 -8.29 -6.94
C ARG A 128 -3.28 -8.43 -6.10
N ARG A 129 -2.29 -9.17 -6.62
CA ARG A 129 -1.02 -9.37 -5.92
C ARG A 129 -0.26 -8.07 -5.73
N LEU A 130 -0.21 -7.22 -6.74
CA LEU A 130 0.46 -5.92 -6.62
C LEU A 130 -0.22 -5.04 -5.57
N HIS A 131 -1.57 -5.03 -5.53
CA HIS A 131 -2.31 -4.35 -4.47
C HIS A 131 -1.97 -4.88 -3.08
N GLN A 132 -1.88 -6.21 -2.91
CA GLN A 132 -1.47 -6.80 -1.63
C GLN A 132 -0.05 -6.37 -1.23
N ILE A 133 0.88 -6.25 -2.19
CA ILE A 133 2.23 -5.75 -1.92
C ILE A 133 2.17 -4.26 -1.51
N PHE A 134 1.35 -3.44 -2.16
CA PHE A 134 1.15 -2.03 -1.76
C PHE A 134 0.56 -1.90 -0.35
N GLU A 135 -0.46 -2.70 -0.03
CA GLU A 135 -1.07 -2.71 1.30
C GLU A 135 -0.09 -3.18 2.36
N ALA A 136 0.66 -4.26 2.10
CA ALA A 136 1.68 -4.75 3.00
C ALA A 136 2.79 -3.72 3.24
N ALA A 137 3.27 -3.06 2.18
CA ALA A 137 4.27 -1.99 2.29
C ALA A 137 3.73 -0.80 3.09
N ARG A 138 2.48 -0.40 2.85
CA ARG A 138 1.82 0.68 3.59
C ARG A 138 1.69 0.32 5.06
N ASP A 139 1.26 -0.90 5.38
CA ASP A 139 1.04 -1.37 6.74
C ASP A 139 2.35 -1.49 7.53
N GLY A 140 3.41 -2.03 6.93
CA GLY A 140 4.74 -2.09 7.54
C GLY A 140 5.39 -0.69 7.68
N GLY A 141 5.05 0.24 6.80
CA GLY A 141 5.56 1.62 6.82
C GLY A 141 4.75 2.63 7.64
N LYS A 142 3.68 2.22 8.33
CA LYS A 142 2.80 3.16 9.08
C LYS A 142 3.54 3.93 10.17
N TYR A 143 4.42 3.24 10.88
CA TYR A 143 5.16 3.80 12.01
C TYR A 143 6.65 3.52 11.84
N VAL A 144 7.45 4.58 11.81
CA VAL A 144 8.90 4.44 11.68
C VAL A 144 9.63 5.15 12.81
N TYR A 145 10.76 4.58 13.21
CA TYR A 145 11.64 5.15 14.21
C TYR A 145 13.07 5.10 13.67
N LEU A 146 13.60 6.25 13.24
CA LEU A 146 14.77 6.31 12.39
C LEU A 146 15.79 7.33 12.89
N PHE A 147 17.06 7.03 12.64
CA PHE A 147 18.21 7.85 12.98
C PHE A 147 18.97 8.25 11.72
N GLU A 148 19.33 9.52 11.60
CA GLU A 148 20.26 9.99 10.59
C GLU A 148 21.60 9.28 10.72
N GLN A 149 22.12 8.72 9.64
CA GLN A 149 23.40 8.03 9.65
C GLN A 149 24.54 9.03 9.48
N PRO A 150 25.56 9.00 10.35
CA PRO A 150 26.68 9.93 10.28
C PRO A 150 27.61 9.60 9.12
N ASP A 151 28.31 10.62 8.63
CA ASP A 151 29.40 10.42 7.69
C ASP A 151 30.62 9.79 8.40
N ALA A 152 31.50 9.12 7.66
CA ALA A 152 32.70 8.46 8.23
C ALA A 152 33.59 9.42 9.07
N ARG A 153 33.62 10.70 8.71
CA ARG A 153 34.33 11.76 9.46
C ARG A 153 33.72 12.01 10.84
N GLN A 154 32.41 11.87 10.99
CA GLN A 154 31.70 12.13 12.24
C GLN A 154 31.86 10.96 13.22
N LEU A 155 31.89 9.72 12.72
CA LEU A 155 32.17 8.54 13.55
C LEU A 155 33.53 8.61 14.26
N SER A 156 34.51 9.28 13.63
CA SER A 156 35.86 9.47 14.15
C SER A 156 36.06 10.80 14.88
N ALA A 157 35.01 11.63 15.00
CA ALA A 157 35.10 12.91 15.68
C ALA A 157 35.28 12.73 17.20
N ARG A 158 36.01 13.65 17.84
CA ARG A 158 36.27 13.60 19.28
C ARG A 158 35.04 13.95 20.13
N SER A 159 34.10 14.70 19.56
CA SER A 159 32.90 15.14 20.25
C SER A 159 31.68 14.44 19.67
N PRO A 160 30.80 13.88 20.51
CA PRO A 160 29.60 13.22 20.03
C PRO A 160 28.62 14.23 19.44
N VAL A 161 27.88 13.80 18.42
CA VAL A 161 26.80 14.59 17.81
C VAL A 161 25.52 14.37 18.59
N VAL A 162 24.77 15.46 18.83
CA VAL A 162 23.49 15.41 19.52
C VAL A 162 22.36 15.39 18.50
N TYR A 163 21.43 14.45 18.64
CA TYR A 163 20.23 14.39 17.83
C TYR A 163 19.06 15.05 18.50
N GLU A 164 18.33 15.82 17.71
CA GLU A 164 17.02 16.33 18.01
C GLU A 164 15.96 15.34 17.52
N ALA A 165 14.99 15.03 18.39
CA ALA A 165 13.87 14.17 18.04
C ALA A 165 12.77 15.00 17.34
N TRP A 166 12.32 14.52 16.19
CA TRP A 166 11.26 15.11 15.39
C TRP A 166 10.12 14.12 15.24
N LEU A 167 8.89 14.56 15.48
CA LEU A 167 7.70 13.82 15.06
C LEU A 167 7.33 14.29 13.66
N SER A 168 7.22 13.37 12.72
CA SER A 168 6.76 13.65 11.36
C SER A 168 5.49 12.88 11.06
N VAL A 169 4.55 13.53 10.40
CA VAL A 169 3.28 12.95 9.96
C VAL A 169 3.05 13.31 8.49
N CYS A 170 2.70 12.30 7.70
CA CYS A 170 2.20 12.46 6.35
C CYS A 170 0.67 12.47 6.38
N TYR A 171 0.08 13.65 6.14
CA TYR A 171 -1.37 13.82 6.05
C TYR A 171 -1.83 13.68 4.60
N LYS A 172 -2.85 12.86 4.38
CA LYS A 172 -3.67 12.88 3.17
C LYS A 172 -4.81 13.86 3.38
N ILE A 173 -4.90 14.85 2.51
CA ILE A 173 -6.00 15.81 2.48
C ILE A 173 -6.80 15.52 1.22
N GLU A 174 -8.08 15.21 1.39
CA GLU A 174 -8.98 14.91 0.30
C GLU A 174 -10.07 15.98 0.25
N PHE A 175 -10.07 16.78 -0.82
CA PHE A 175 -11.15 17.71 -1.14
C PHE A 175 -12.11 16.96 -2.07
N ALA A 176 -13.29 16.62 -1.56
CA ALA A 176 -14.24 15.78 -2.26
C ALA A 176 -15.59 16.48 -2.41
N CYS A 177 -16.11 16.41 -3.63
CA CYS A 177 -17.49 16.67 -4.02
C CYS A 177 -17.79 15.71 -5.19
N ASP A 178 -18.35 16.23 -6.29
CA ASP A 178 -18.47 15.50 -7.56
C ASP A 178 -17.10 15.15 -8.16
N LEU A 179 -16.09 15.98 -7.88
CA LEU A 179 -14.68 15.74 -8.18
C LEU A 179 -13.92 15.49 -6.88
N LYS A 180 -12.82 14.73 -6.99
CA LYS A 180 -11.93 14.46 -5.85
C LYS A 180 -10.52 14.95 -6.17
N ARG A 181 -10.00 15.85 -5.33
CA ARG A 181 -8.60 16.25 -5.30
C ARG A 181 -7.94 15.68 -4.05
N GLU A 182 -6.81 15.02 -4.22
CA GLU A 182 -6.04 14.44 -3.11
C GLU A 182 -4.65 15.08 -3.06
N GLU A 183 -4.22 15.47 -1.87
CA GLU A 183 -2.92 16.07 -1.61
C GLU A 183 -2.24 15.35 -0.45
N LEU A 184 -0.91 15.23 -0.54
CA LEU A 184 -0.07 14.69 0.52
C LEU A 184 0.77 15.81 1.11
N GLN A 185 0.69 15.99 2.43
CA GLN A 185 1.46 16.99 3.15
C GLN A 185 2.31 16.32 4.23
N TRP A 186 3.62 16.52 4.12
CA TRP A 186 4.59 16.08 5.13
C TRP A 186 4.87 17.22 6.09
N LEU A 187 4.46 17.05 7.34
CA LEU A 187 4.72 18.00 8.42
C LEU A 187 5.63 17.36 9.46
N GLY A 188 6.60 18.14 9.94
CA GLY A 188 7.49 17.75 11.03
C GLY A 188 7.38 18.74 12.18
N ILE A 189 7.44 18.26 13.42
CA ILE A 189 7.52 19.08 14.62
C ILE A 189 8.70 18.62 15.47
N SER A 190 9.52 19.57 15.90
CA SER A 190 10.59 19.32 16.86
C SER A 190 9.99 18.99 18.22
N LEU A 191 10.31 17.81 18.76
CA LEU A 191 9.88 17.41 20.10
C LEU A 191 10.66 18.13 21.21
N LYS A 192 11.64 18.95 20.85
CA LYS A 192 12.41 19.78 21.78
C LYS A 192 11.90 21.21 21.82
N SER A 193 11.72 21.84 20.66
CA SER A 193 11.38 23.26 20.55
C SER A 193 9.90 23.52 20.24
N GLY A 194 9.18 22.52 19.74
CA GLY A 194 7.82 22.69 19.22
C GLY A 194 7.76 23.38 17.86
N THR A 195 8.91 23.66 17.22
CA THR A 195 8.95 24.29 15.91
C THR A 195 8.38 23.33 14.86
N ILE A 196 7.40 23.81 14.10
CA ILE A 196 6.78 23.07 12.98
C ILE A 196 7.48 23.45 11.68
N VAL A 197 7.82 22.44 10.88
CA VAL A 197 8.44 22.57 9.57
C VAL A 197 7.53 21.91 8.53
N ALA A 198 7.09 22.71 7.57
CA ALA A 198 6.39 22.22 6.38
C ALA A 198 7.37 21.55 5.40
N ASN A 199 6.85 20.67 4.55
CA ASN A 199 7.63 19.92 3.57
C ASN A 199 8.79 19.12 4.20
N PHE A 200 8.52 18.49 5.35
CA PHE A 200 9.52 17.72 6.09
C PHE A 200 10.05 16.53 5.26
N GLY A 201 9.25 16.00 4.33
CA GLY A 201 9.65 14.94 3.40
C GLY A 201 10.90 15.28 2.59
N ALA A 202 10.98 16.49 2.02
CA ALA A 202 12.17 16.93 1.28
C ALA A 202 13.43 16.98 2.17
N MET A 203 13.25 17.27 3.47
CA MET A 203 14.33 17.23 4.44
C MET A 203 14.85 15.79 4.62
N LEU A 204 13.95 14.80 4.68
CA LEU A 204 14.30 13.40 4.87
C LEU A 204 14.96 12.78 3.64
N GLU A 205 14.54 13.15 2.43
CA GLU A 205 15.08 12.62 1.16
C GLU A 205 16.59 12.87 0.99
N THR A 206 17.10 13.93 1.59
CA THR A 206 18.53 14.29 1.52
C THR A 206 19.42 13.53 2.49
N ARG A 207 18.84 12.72 3.38
CA ARG A 207 19.55 12.06 4.49
C ARG A 207 19.50 10.55 4.36
N GLN A 208 20.56 9.90 4.86
CA GLN A 208 20.56 8.45 5.04
C GLN A 208 19.97 8.14 6.42
N LEU A 209 18.93 7.32 6.45
CA LEU A 209 18.20 6.98 7.67
C LEU A 209 18.28 5.47 7.93
N SER A 210 18.42 5.08 9.18
CA SER A 210 18.40 3.68 9.60
C SER A 210 17.75 3.55 10.99
N PRO A 211 17.10 2.41 11.29
CA PRO A 211 16.55 2.16 12.63
C PRO A 211 17.62 1.97 13.71
N LEU A 212 18.90 1.86 13.31
CA LEU A 212 20.01 1.67 14.23
C LEU A 212 20.69 3.00 14.56
N LEU A 213 20.83 3.26 15.86
CA LEU A 213 21.68 4.33 16.35
C LEU A 213 23.15 3.96 16.12
N ALA A 214 23.84 4.72 15.28
CA ALA A 214 25.28 4.57 15.10
C ALA A 214 26.06 5.03 16.36
N GLY A 215 27.34 4.65 16.43
CA GLY A 215 28.20 4.98 17.57
C GLY A 215 28.59 6.46 17.61
N ASN A 216 28.92 6.97 18.82
CA ASN A 216 29.35 8.36 19.06
C ASN A 216 28.25 9.42 18.84
N MET A 217 26.99 9.06 19.08
CA MET A 217 25.82 9.95 19.02
C MET A 217 24.98 9.86 20.28
N HIS A 218 24.33 10.97 20.63
CA HIS A 218 23.43 11.06 21.77
C HIS A 218 22.09 11.64 21.38
N VAL A 219 21.00 11.00 21.81
CA VAL A 219 19.64 11.52 21.62
C VAL A 219 19.34 12.52 22.72
N GLN A 220 18.92 13.73 22.34
CA GLN A 220 18.47 14.73 23.29
C GLN A 220 17.09 14.35 23.85
N PRO A 221 16.83 14.56 25.16
CA PRO A 221 15.50 14.35 25.72
C PRO A 221 14.47 15.26 25.05
N ALA A 222 13.30 14.68 24.74
CA ALA A 222 12.15 15.42 24.27
C ALA A 222 11.57 16.28 25.40
N GLN A 223 11.14 17.50 25.06
CA GLN A 223 10.39 18.38 25.95
C GLN A 223 8.88 18.26 25.74
N LEU A 224 8.46 17.92 24.51
CA LEU A 224 7.08 17.67 24.12
C LEU A 224 6.82 16.18 24.01
N SER A 225 5.66 15.75 24.53
CA SER A 225 5.17 14.40 24.31
C SER A 225 4.60 14.24 22.89
N VAL A 226 4.52 13.00 22.41
CA VAL A 226 3.96 12.69 21.09
C VAL A 226 2.50 13.16 20.95
N PRO A 227 1.60 13.00 21.94
CA PRO A 227 0.22 13.51 21.85
C PRO A 227 0.12 15.04 21.80
N GLU A 228 0.97 15.76 22.54
CA GLU A 228 1.00 17.23 22.50
C GLU A 228 1.49 17.73 21.13
N ALA A 229 2.53 17.07 20.61
CA ALA A 229 3.08 17.35 19.30
C ALA A 229 2.07 17.05 18.17
N SER A 230 1.32 15.94 18.24
CA SER A 230 0.28 15.63 17.27
C SER A 230 -0.87 16.64 17.29
N THR A 231 -1.32 17.03 18.49
CA THR A 231 -2.35 18.08 18.65
C THR A 231 -1.89 19.41 18.06
N SER A 232 -0.61 19.73 18.20
CA SER A 232 -0.01 20.94 17.62
C SER A 232 0.03 20.89 16.10
N LEU A 233 0.38 19.73 15.52
CA LEU A 233 0.36 19.50 14.07
C LEU A 233 -1.08 19.58 13.51
N GLU A 234 -2.05 18.98 14.18
CA GLU A 234 -3.47 19.04 13.80
C GLU A 234 -4.00 20.48 13.83
N SER A 235 -3.66 21.23 14.88
CA SER A 235 -4.04 22.64 15.01
C SER A 235 -3.42 23.49 13.90
N TYR A 236 -2.14 23.28 13.61
CA TYR A 236 -1.43 23.94 12.51
C TYR A 236 -2.09 23.63 11.15
N LEU A 237 -2.38 22.35 10.89
CA LEU A 237 -3.03 21.93 9.64
C LEU A 237 -4.45 22.51 9.51
N THR A 238 -5.21 22.53 10.60
CA THR A 238 -6.56 23.10 10.62
C THR A 238 -6.54 24.59 10.30
N GLU A 239 -5.57 25.34 10.84
CA GLU A 239 -5.43 26.77 10.54
C GLU A 239 -5.00 26.99 9.09
N GLN A 240 -4.09 26.16 8.55
CA GLN A 240 -3.71 26.20 7.13
C GLN A 240 -4.91 25.95 6.21
N LEU A 241 -5.73 24.95 6.53
CA LEU A 241 -6.94 24.63 5.76
C LEU A 241 -7.96 25.78 5.81
N ARG A 242 -8.16 26.39 6.98
CA ARG A 242 -9.09 27.52 7.14
C ARG A 242 -8.76 28.71 6.23
N GLN A 243 -7.48 28.92 5.93
CA GLN A 243 -6.99 30.03 5.10
C GLN A 243 -7.01 29.72 3.59
N GLN A 244 -7.37 28.48 3.19
CA GLN A 244 -7.47 28.14 1.78
C GLN A 244 -8.71 28.73 1.12
N ASP A 245 -8.64 28.79 -0.20
CA ASP A 245 -9.77 29.13 -1.05
C ASP A 245 -10.73 27.93 -1.21
N TYR A 246 -12.00 28.19 -0.97
CA TYR A 246 -13.11 27.23 -1.02
C TYR A 246 -14.12 27.55 -2.12
N ASP A 247 -13.74 28.33 -3.14
CA ASP A 247 -14.57 28.61 -4.31
C ASP A 247 -15.12 27.33 -4.97
N TRP A 248 -14.32 26.25 -4.99
CA TRP A 248 -14.76 24.93 -5.48
C TRP A 248 -15.95 24.36 -4.69
N ALA A 249 -16.02 24.61 -3.39
CA ALA A 249 -17.07 24.10 -2.52
C ALA A 249 -18.38 24.87 -2.74
N GLU A 250 -18.30 26.19 -2.94
CA GLU A 250 -19.46 27.01 -3.29
C GLU A 250 -20.00 26.65 -4.68
N GLN A 251 -19.13 26.44 -5.67
CA GLN A 251 -19.53 25.95 -7.00
C GLN A 251 -20.17 24.55 -6.94
N ALA A 252 -19.70 23.68 -6.04
CA ALA A 252 -20.31 22.36 -5.84
C ALA A 252 -21.71 22.45 -5.21
N LYS A 253 -21.90 23.37 -4.25
CA LYS A 253 -23.22 23.63 -3.64
C LYS A 253 -24.23 24.20 -4.64
N GLU A 254 -23.80 25.11 -5.51
CA GLU A 254 -24.69 25.66 -6.54
C GLU A 254 -25.14 24.58 -7.53
N ARG A 255 -24.19 23.76 -8.01
CA ARG A 255 -24.52 22.60 -8.87
C ARG A 255 -25.45 21.61 -8.17
N LEU A 256 -25.20 21.30 -6.90
CA LEU A 256 -26.12 20.46 -6.11
C LEU A 256 -27.53 21.06 -6.06
N ARG A 257 -27.65 22.38 -5.90
CA ARG A 257 -28.94 23.05 -5.88
C ARG A 257 -29.67 22.90 -7.21
N GLU A 258 -29.00 23.17 -8.33
CA GLU A 258 -29.56 23.01 -9.68
C GLU A 258 -30.03 21.57 -9.92
N GLU A 259 -29.21 20.58 -9.56
CA GLU A 259 -29.55 19.15 -9.71
C GLU A 259 -30.74 18.73 -8.82
N LEU A 260 -30.81 19.24 -7.57
CA LEU A 260 -31.93 18.99 -6.69
C LEU A 260 -33.23 19.62 -7.23
N GLU A 261 -33.16 20.81 -7.80
CA GLU A 261 -34.33 21.46 -8.43
C GLU A 261 -34.87 20.65 -9.61
N VAL A 262 -33.98 20.09 -10.45
CA VAL A 262 -34.36 19.19 -11.55
C VAL A 262 -35.04 17.91 -11.04
N ILE A 263 -34.46 17.29 -10.00
CA ILE A 263 -35.02 16.07 -9.38
C ILE A 263 -36.39 16.39 -8.77
N ASP A 264 -36.49 17.48 -8.01
CA ASP A 264 -37.73 17.87 -7.35
C ASP A 264 -38.84 18.09 -8.36
N HIS A 265 -38.56 18.81 -9.45
CA HIS A 265 -39.54 19.04 -10.50
C HIS A 265 -40.05 17.74 -11.14
N TYR A 266 -39.14 16.81 -11.49
CA TYR A 266 -39.50 15.52 -12.08
C TYR A 266 -40.38 14.67 -11.14
N TYR A 267 -39.99 14.55 -9.87
CA TYR A 267 -40.74 13.75 -8.91
C TYR A 267 -42.05 14.41 -8.47
N GLU A 268 -42.12 15.74 -8.41
CA GLU A 268 -43.36 16.46 -8.15
C GLU A 268 -44.44 16.14 -9.19
N ASP A 269 -44.08 16.10 -10.46
CA ASP A 269 -45.01 15.80 -11.54
C ASP A 269 -45.49 14.34 -11.48
N LEU A 270 -44.58 13.39 -11.21
CA LEU A 270 -44.91 11.99 -10.94
C LEU A 270 -45.85 11.80 -9.74
N ILE A 271 -45.64 12.53 -8.65
CA ILE A 271 -46.50 12.48 -7.47
C ILE A 271 -47.89 13.06 -7.78
N LYS A 272 -47.99 14.09 -8.61
CA LYS A 272 -49.27 14.68 -9.04
C LYS A 272 -50.07 13.73 -9.95
N GLU A 273 -49.40 12.93 -10.77
CA GLU A 273 -50.03 11.93 -11.65
C GLU A 273 -50.59 10.73 -10.85
N GLN A 274 -49.92 10.32 -9.76
CA GLN A 274 -50.31 9.15 -8.95
C GLN A 274 -51.27 9.47 -7.78
N LYS A 275 -52.16 10.46 -7.94
CA LYS A 275 -53.05 10.96 -6.86
C LYS A 275 -54.04 9.93 -6.29
N GLU A 276 -54.38 8.88 -7.03
CA GLU A 276 -55.46 7.95 -6.67
C GLU A 276 -54.98 6.67 -5.98
N GLU A 277 -53.66 6.40 -5.95
CA GLU A 277 -53.09 5.18 -5.37
C GLU A 277 -52.04 5.51 -4.28
N GLU A 278 -52.43 5.40 -3.01
CA GLU A 278 -51.60 5.78 -1.85
C GLU A 278 -50.29 4.97 -1.77
N ASP A 279 -50.34 3.66 -1.97
CA ASP A 279 -49.17 2.77 -1.91
C ASP A 279 -48.11 3.13 -2.98
N LYS A 280 -48.55 3.49 -4.20
CA LYS A 280 -47.64 3.89 -5.27
C LYS A 280 -47.00 5.24 -4.98
N LYS A 281 -47.79 6.19 -4.46
CA LYS A 281 -47.32 7.53 -4.07
C LYS A 281 -46.26 7.46 -2.98
N GLU A 282 -46.42 6.59 -1.98
CA GLU A 282 -45.43 6.38 -0.92
C GLU A 282 -44.12 5.84 -1.51
N SER A 283 -44.19 4.85 -2.40
CA SER A 283 -42.99 4.30 -3.07
C SER A 283 -42.23 5.35 -3.91
N VAL A 284 -42.94 6.26 -4.59
CA VAL A 284 -42.34 7.34 -5.38
C VAL A 284 -41.67 8.36 -4.46
N LEU A 285 -42.27 8.68 -3.31
CA LEU A 285 -41.68 9.57 -2.32
C LEU A 285 -40.39 8.99 -1.73
N GLU A 286 -40.36 7.69 -1.43
CA GLU A 286 -39.15 7.01 -0.96
C GLU A 286 -38.04 7.07 -2.01
N GLN A 287 -38.36 6.83 -3.27
CA GLN A 287 -37.40 6.94 -4.38
C GLN A 287 -36.87 8.37 -4.53
N HIS A 288 -37.76 9.37 -4.44
CA HIS A 288 -37.39 10.79 -4.47
C HIS A 288 -36.40 11.12 -3.35
N GLN A 289 -36.72 10.73 -2.12
CA GLN A 289 -35.82 10.95 -0.97
C GLN A 289 -34.49 10.21 -1.11
N ALA A 290 -34.49 8.98 -1.63
CA ALA A 290 -33.27 8.23 -1.88
C ALA A 290 -32.37 8.92 -2.90
N ARG A 291 -32.94 9.42 -4.01
CA ARG A 291 -32.20 10.18 -5.03
C ARG A 291 -31.66 11.51 -4.50
N ARG A 292 -32.44 12.25 -3.70
CA ARG A 292 -31.94 13.45 -3.03
C ARG A 292 -30.75 13.15 -2.13
N LYS A 293 -30.83 12.09 -1.32
CA LYS A 293 -29.71 11.66 -0.46
C LYS A 293 -28.47 11.28 -1.27
N GLU A 294 -28.65 10.59 -2.39
CA GLU A 294 -27.56 10.24 -3.32
C GLU A 294 -26.87 11.49 -3.87
N MET A 295 -27.65 12.48 -4.36
CA MET A 295 -27.09 13.74 -4.86
C MET A 295 -26.37 14.54 -3.79
N VAL A 296 -26.96 14.67 -2.59
CA VAL A 296 -26.29 15.32 -1.47
C VAL A 296 -24.98 14.60 -1.16
N TRP A 297 -24.98 13.28 -1.03
CA TRP A 297 -23.75 12.52 -0.76
C TRP A 297 -22.64 12.71 -1.81
N GLN A 298 -23.03 12.85 -3.08
CA GLN A 298 -22.12 13.05 -4.20
C GLN A 298 -21.57 14.48 -4.26
N TYR A 299 -22.41 15.52 -4.18
CA TYR A 299 -21.99 16.90 -4.41
C TYR A 299 -21.64 17.66 -3.13
N GLU A 300 -22.06 17.20 -1.94
CA GLU A 300 -21.77 17.88 -0.68
C GLU A 300 -20.25 18.00 -0.49
N PRO A 301 -19.71 19.24 -0.46
CA PRO A 301 -18.28 19.45 -0.39
C PRO A 301 -17.78 19.07 1.00
N LYS A 302 -16.77 18.21 1.03
CA LYS A 302 -16.13 17.74 2.26
C LYS A 302 -14.61 17.77 2.12
N VAL A 303 -13.96 18.14 3.22
CA VAL A 303 -12.50 18.03 3.37
C VAL A 303 -12.24 16.91 4.37
N LEU A 304 -11.61 15.83 3.92
CA LEU A 304 -11.23 14.72 4.77
C LEU A 304 -9.72 14.77 4.98
N VAL A 305 -9.30 14.68 6.23
CA VAL A 305 -7.89 14.62 6.61
C VAL A 305 -7.63 13.27 7.27
N SER A 306 -6.62 12.55 6.80
CA SER A 306 -6.20 11.29 7.40
C SER A 306 -4.67 11.23 7.51
N ALA A 307 -4.15 10.71 8.62
CA ALA A 307 -2.73 10.44 8.78
C ALA A 307 -2.40 9.08 8.13
N ILE A 308 -1.53 9.07 7.12
CA ILE A 308 -1.11 7.83 6.44
C ILE A 308 0.09 7.20 7.15
N ASN A 309 1.11 8.01 7.43
CA ASN A 309 2.39 7.56 8.00
C ASN A 309 2.81 8.53 9.10
N CYS A 310 3.32 7.98 10.19
CA CYS A 310 3.90 8.72 11.29
C CYS A 310 5.30 8.18 11.58
N GLY A 311 6.20 9.03 12.03
CA GLY A 311 7.51 8.56 12.45
C GLY A 311 8.22 9.51 13.38
N ILE A 312 9.11 8.94 14.20
CA ILE A 312 10.06 9.70 14.99
C ILE A 312 11.41 9.63 14.30
N PHE A 313 11.95 10.81 13.99
CA PHE A 313 13.21 10.97 13.29
C PHE A 313 14.20 11.68 14.21
N HIS A 314 15.35 11.06 14.43
CA HIS A 314 16.46 11.64 15.18
C HIS A 314 17.46 12.24 14.20
N LEU A 315 17.46 13.57 14.12
CA LEU A 315 18.21 14.34 13.14
C LEU A 315 19.25 15.23 13.82
N ARG A 316 20.36 15.51 13.12
CA ARG A 316 21.38 16.46 13.59
C ARG A 316 21.04 17.91 13.26
#